data_AF-A0A1D1ZCM8-F1
#
_entry.id   AF-A0A1D1ZCM8-F1
#
_cell.length_a   1.000
_cell.length_b   1.000
_cell.length_c   1.000
_cell.angle_alpha   90.00
_cell.angle_beta   90.00
_cell.angle_gamma   90.00
#
_symmetry.space_group_name_H-M   'P 1'
#
loop_
_entity.id
_entity.type
_entity.pdbx_description
1 polymer ?
#
loop_
_entity_poly.entity_id
_entity_poly.type
_entity_poly.pdbx_seq_one_letter_code
_entity_poly.pdbx_strand_id
1 'polypeptide(L)'
;MEHKVANTVKAAKRPRLDGQHGADDVQSSSGIKDGKKTRQSRKDKEKEAEGKNMEERRIGDIERAIEKQFIHTNTLGKDRNYNRYWFFRRDGRLFVECSDSKQWGYYTSKEELDAFMGSLNPKGEREGALKRQLEKYYSRISAALQKRSRDIAQKTLLEESVLRRSTRVRAQPRDSPAMAFLRYINKWKED
;
A
#
# COMPACT_ATOMS: atom_id res chain seq x y z
N MET A 1 5.74 -66.23 11.46
CA MET A 1 4.51 -65.66 10.88
C MET A 1 4.88 -64.34 10.20
N GLU A 2 5.84 -64.28 9.28
CA GLU A 2 5.71 -64.63 7.86
C GLU A 2 4.26 -64.69 7.35
N HIS A 3 3.90 -63.75 6.47
CA HIS A 3 3.59 -64.06 5.07
C HIS A 3 3.75 -62.81 4.20
N LYS A 4 4.81 -62.81 3.39
CA LYS A 4 4.91 -62.07 2.14
C LYS A 4 3.93 -62.70 1.15
N VAL A 5 3.17 -61.90 0.40
CA VAL A 5 2.50 -62.38 -0.82
C VAL A 5 3.05 -61.58 -1.99
N ALA A 6 3.93 -62.26 -2.72
CA ALA A 6 4.38 -61.91 -4.05
C ALA A 6 3.18 -61.92 -5.01
N ASN A 7 3.10 -60.93 -5.91
CA ASN A 7 2.26 -61.07 -7.08
C ASN A 7 3.14 -61.22 -8.32
N THR A 8 2.95 -62.36 -8.98
CA THR A 8 3.77 -62.93 -10.04
C THR A 8 3.37 -62.39 -11.40
N VAL A 9 4.38 -62.10 -12.22
CA VAL A 9 4.29 -61.79 -13.65
C VAL A 9 3.68 -62.96 -14.41
N LYS A 10 2.66 -62.72 -15.23
CA LYS A 10 2.22 -63.64 -16.29
C LYS A 10 2.33 -62.95 -17.65
N ALA A 11 3.25 -63.51 -18.45
CA ALA A 11 3.45 -63.21 -19.85
C ALA A 11 2.30 -63.76 -20.70
N ALA A 12 1.81 -62.97 -21.65
CA ALA A 12 0.90 -63.41 -22.69
C ALA A 12 1.48 -63.12 -24.08
N LYS A 13 1.40 -64.16 -24.93
CA LYS A 13 1.97 -64.34 -26.27
C LYS A 13 1.54 -63.27 -27.28
N ARG A 14 2.49 -62.89 -28.13
CA ARG A 14 2.26 -62.22 -29.43
C ARG A 14 1.65 -63.22 -30.43
N PRO A 15 0.79 -62.78 -31.37
CA PRO A 15 0.76 -63.35 -32.71
C PRO A 15 1.48 -62.41 -33.69
N ARG A 16 2.27 -63.01 -34.59
CA ARG A 16 2.76 -62.38 -35.82
C ARG A 16 1.79 -62.76 -36.93
N LEU A 17 1.38 -61.79 -37.75
CA LEU A 17 0.96 -62.04 -39.13
C LEU A 17 1.53 -60.94 -40.02
N ASP A 18 2.25 -61.41 -41.03
CA ASP A 18 2.81 -60.67 -42.15
C ASP A 18 1.71 -60.17 -43.10
N GLY A 19 1.99 -59.14 -43.89
CA GLY A 19 1.26 -58.93 -45.16
C GLY A 19 1.01 -57.50 -45.60
N GLN A 20 2.00 -56.94 -46.31
CA GLN A 20 1.88 -56.17 -47.57
C GLN A 20 1.18 -54.79 -47.63
N HIS A 21 2.03 -53.83 -48.01
CA HIS A 21 1.85 -52.67 -48.91
C HIS A 21 0.48 -52.50 -49.59
N GLY A 22 -0.12 -51.34 -49.34
CA GLY A 22 -0.94 -50.60 -50.29
C GLY A 22 -0.56 -49.12 -50.18
N ALA A 23 0.00 -48.55 -51.26
CA ALA A 23 0.06 -47.11 -51.43
C ALA A 23 -1.38 -46.59 -51.56
N ASP A 24 -1.69 -45.44 -50.97
CA ASP A 24 -2.43 -44.34 -51.59
C ASP A 24 -2.68 -43.19 -50.60
N ASP A 25 -2.83 -42.00 -51.19
CA ASP A 25 -3.28 -40.72 -50.64
C ASP A 25 -2.33 -39.85 -49.80
N VAL A 26 -1.60 -39.04 -50.58
CA VAL A 26 -1.26 -37.66 -50.26
C VAL A 26 -2.55 -36.85 -50.01
N GLN A 27 -2.89 -36.58 -48.75
CA GLN A 27 -3.54 -35.33 -48.30
C GLN A 27 -3.61 -35.26 -46.77
N SER A 28 -2.54 -34.79 -46.12
CA SER A 28 -2.57 -34.39 -44.70
C SER A 28 -1.60 -33.25 -44.42
N SER A 29 -1.76 -32.15 -45.16
CA SER A 29 -1.05 -30.88 -44.91
C SER A 29 -1.98 -29.80 -44.32
N SER A 30 -3.30 -30.03 -44.30
CA SER A 30 -4.32 -29.12 -43.74
C SER A 30 -4.43 -29.23 -42.21
N GLY A 31 -4.55 -30.44 -41.66
CA GLY A 31 -4.71 -30.66 -40.21
C GLY A 31 -3.51 -30.23 -39.35
N ILE A 32 -2.29 -30.26 -39.90
CA ILE A 32 -1.09 -29.78 -39.20
C ILE A 32 -1.07 -28.24 -39.12
N LYS A 33 -1.59 -27.56 -40.15
CA LYS A 33 -1.71 -26.09 -40.15
C LYS A 33 -2.75 -25.62 -39.14
N ASP A 34 -3.88 -26.31 -39.04
CA ASP A 34 -4.93 -25.99 -38.08
C ASP A 34 -4.47 -26.21 -36.63
N GLY A 35 -3.82 -27.34 -36.34
CA GLY A 35 -3.24 -27.59 -35.01
C GLY A 35 -2.13 -26.61 -34.61
N LYS A 36 -1.30 -26.16 -35.56
CA LYS A 36 -0.33 -25.07 -35.33
C LYS A 36 -1.02 -23.75 -35.02
N LYS A 37 -2.09 -23.41 -35.76
CA LYS A 37 -2.87 -22.18 -35.57
C LYS A 37 -3.58 -22.15 -34.21
N THR A 38 -4.12 -23.29 -33.75
CA THR A 38 -4.75 -23.41 -32.42
C THR A 38 -3.72 -23.31 -31.29
N ARG A 39 -2.53 -23.93 -31.45
CA ARG A 39 -1.43 -23.81 -30.47
C ARG A 39 -0.85 -22.39 -30.42
N GLN A 40 -0.73 -21.72 -31.57
CA GLN A 40 -0.31 -20.33 -31.65
C GLN A 40 -1.32 -19.42 -30.93
N SER A 41 -2.61 -19.57 -31.23
CA SER A 41 -3.69 -18.81 -30.58
C SER A 41 -3.74 -18.99 -29.06
N ARG A 42 -3.51 -20.20 -28.54
CA ARG A 42 -3.42 -20.44 -27.09
C ARG A 42 -2.22 -19.73 -26.48
N LYS A 43 -1.07 -19.79 -27.15
CA LYS A 43 0.17 -19.14 -26.70
C LYS A 43 0.08 -17.61 -26.73
N ASP A 44 -0.64 -17.06 -27.71
CA ASP A 44 -0.91 -15.63 -27.81
C ASP A 44 -1.87 -15.17 -26.71
N LYS A 45 -2.91 -15.96 -26.39
CA LYS A 45 -3.82 -15.70 -25.25
C LYS A 45 -3.13 -15.78 -23.89
N GLU A 46 -2.22 -16.74 -23.69
CA GLU A 46 -1.41 -16.83 -22.46
C GLU A 46 -0.51 -15.61 -22.29
N LYS A 47 0.19 -15.19 -23.35
CA LYS A 47 1.01 -13.97 -23.32
C LYS A 47 0.19 -12.71 -23.06
N GLU A 48 -1.02 -12.64 -23.62
CA GLU A 48 -1.94 -11.53 -23.38
C GLU A 48 -2.45 -11.52 -21.92
N ALA A 49 -2.74 -12.69 -21.34
CA ALA A 49 -3.13 -12.82 -19.94
C ALA A 49 -1.98 -12.49 -18.96
N GLU A 50 -0.76 -12.93 -19.27
CA GLU A 50 0.45 -12.58 -18.52
C GLU A 50 0.74 -11.07 -18.60
N GLY A 51 0.57 -10.47 -19.78
CA GLY A 51 0.68 -9.03 -19.99
C GLY A 51 -0.34 -8.24 -19.16
N LYS A 52 -1.61 -8.67 -19.13
CA LYS A 52 -2.66 -8.07 -18.30
C LYS A 52 -2.35 -8.18 -16.81
N ASN A 53 -1.89 -9.33 -16.34
CA ASN A 53 -1.54 -9.55 -14.93
C ASN A 53 -0.32 -8.71 -14.50
N MET A 54 0.67 -8.55 -15.37
CA MET A 54 1.81 -7.66 -15.12
C MET A 54 1.37 -6.19 -15.06
N GLU A 55 0.45 -5.78 -15.95
CA GLU A 55 -0.10 -4.44 -15.95
C GLU A 55 -0.95 -4.16 -14.70
N GLU A 56 -1.77 -5.12 -14.26
CA GLU A 56 -2.52 -5.03 -13.00
C GLU A 56 -1.59 -4.86 -11.78
N ARG A 57 -0.45 -5.57 -11.75
CA ARG A 57 0.56 -5.37 -10.70
C ARG A 57 1.17 -3.98 -10.75
N ARG A 58 1.53 -3.49 -11.95
CA ARG A 58 2.06 -2.13 -12.14
C ARG A 58 1.05 -1.07 -11.74
N ILE A 59 -0.22 -1.24 -12.12
CA ILE A 59 -1.32 -0.37 -11.71
C ILE A 59 -1.44 -0.38 -10.18
N GLY A 60 -1.43 -1.55 -9.53
CA GLY A 60 -1.47 -1.64 -8.07
C GLY A 60 -0.28 -0.99 -7.37
N ASP A 61 0.93 -1.08 -7.95
CA ASP A 61 2.12 -0.42 -7.43
C ASP A 61 2.08 1.09 -7.63
N ILE A 62 1.62 1.55 -8.79
CA ILE A 62 1.39 2.97 -9.10
C ILE A 62 0.29 3.52 -8.20
N GLU A 63 -0.82 2.82 -8.02
CA GLU A 63 -1.88 3.19 -7.08
C GLU A 63 -1.34 3.32 -5.66
N ARG A 64 -0.49 2.39 -5.21
CA ARG A 64 0.16 2.46 -3.90
C ARG A 64 1.14 3.64 -3.79
N ALA A 65 1.87 3.94 -4.87
CA ALA A 65 2.82 5.05 -4.94
C ALA A 65 2.11 6.42 -4.97
N ILE A 66 1.06 6.53 -5.79
CA ILE A 66 0.11 7.65 -5.81
C ILE A 66 -0.54 7.77 -4.45
N GLU A 67 -0.99 6.68 -3.82
CA GLU A 67 -1.62 6.75 -2.51
C GLU A 67 -0.67 7.37 -1.46
N LYS A 68 0.62 7.06 -1.59
CA LYS A 68 1.71 7.55 -0.74
C LYS A 68 2.12 9.00 -1.04
N GLN A 69 2.05 9.45 -2.30
CA GLN A 69 2.50 10.79 -2.72
C GLN A 69 1.37 11.80 -2.93
N PHE A 70 0.18 11.34 -3.25
CA PHE A 70 -0.95 12.17 -3.63
C PHE A 70 -1.59 12.79 -2.40
N ILE A 71 -1.51 14.11 -2.34
CA ILE A 71 -2.26 14.94 -1.39
C ILE A 71 -3.65 15.12 -2.01
N HIS A 72 -4.57 14.19 -1.74
CA HIS A 72 -5.96 14.43 -2.10
C HIS A 72 -6.48 15.58 -1.22
N THR A 73 -6.69 16.75 -1.82
CA THR A 73 -7.12 17.98 -1.16
C THR A 73 -8.65 18.08 -1.03
N ASN A 74 -9.34 16.96 -0.82
CA ASN A 74 -10.78 17.01 -0.55
C ASN A 74 -11.01 17.26 0.95
N THR A 75 -11.68 18.36 1.27
CA THR A 75 -12.10 18.67 2.64
C THR A 75 -13.08 17.61 3.11
N LEU A 76 -12.92 17.14 4.35
CA LEU A 76 -13.84 16.20 4.99
C LEU A 76 -15.23 16.79 5.23
N GLY A 77 -15.35 18.12 5.22
CA GLY A 77 -16.60 18.83 5.33
C GLY A 77 -16.45 20.15 6.07
N LYS A 78 -17.60 20.77 6.37
CA LYS A 78 -17.71 22.00 7.17
C LYS A 78 -18.62 21.77 8.36
N ASP A 79 -18.29 22.41 9.47
CA ASP A 79 -19.07 22.41 10.71
C ASP A 79 -20.00 23.65 10.80
N ARG A 80 -20.78 23.78 11.88
CA ARG A 80 -21.65 24.91 12.22
C ARG A 80 -20.93 26.25 12.11
N ASN A 81 -19.69 26.30 12.58
CA ASN A 81 -18.85 27.49 12.56
C ASN A 81 -18.14 27.69 11.22
N TYR A 82 -18.50 26.94 10.17
CA TYR A 82 -17.86 26.95 8.85
C TYR A 82 -16.37 26.55 8.84
N ASN A 83 -15.90 25.96 9.94
CA ASN A 83 -14.57 25.38 10.02
C ASN A 83 -14.43 24.24 9.00
N ARG A 84 -13.33 24.24 8.24
CA ARG A 84 -13.02 23.18 7.25
C ARG A 84 -12.11 22.15 7.87
N TYR A 85 -12.45 20.88 7.65
CA TYR A 85 -11.68 19.75 8.16
C TYR A 85 -10.86 19.13 7.04
N TRP A 86 -9.58 18.92 7.31
CA TRP A 86 -8.60 18.42 6.35
C TRP A 86 -7.88 17.22 6.94
N PHE A 87 -7.83 16.12 6.19
CA PHE A 87 -7.06 14.95 6.60
C PHE A 87 -6.03 14.58 5.53
N PHE A 88 -4.77 14.59 5.92
CA PHE A 88 -3.67 14.19 5.07
C PHE A 88 -3.13 12.84 5.52
N ARG A 89 -3.15 11.84 4.62
CA ARG A 89 -2.65 10.49 4.93
C ARG A 89 -1.18 10.47 5.35
N ARG A 90 -0.35 11.36 4.80
CA ARG A 90 1.08 11.43 5.12
C ARG A 90 1.33 11.97 6.52
N ASP A 91 0.59 12.98 6.92
CA ASP A 91 0.73 13.56 8.24
C ASP A 91 -0.02 12.76 9.30
N GLY A 92 -1.08 12.03 8.97
CA GLY A 92 -1.82 11.27 9.97
C GLY A 92 -2.33 12.15 11.11
N ARG A 93 -2.72 13.39 10.79
CA ARG A 93 -3.35 14.37 11.67
C ARG A 93 -4.60 14.89 11.00
N LEU A 94 -5.60 15.23 11.82
CA LEU A 94 -6.80 15.93 11.36
C LEU A 94 -6.58 17.42 11.60
N PHE A 95 -6.54 18.21 10.53
CA PHE A 95 -6.38 19.66 10.60
C PHE A 95 -7.75 20.33 10.53
N VAL A 96 -7.88 21.40 11.29
CA VAL A 96 -9.09 22.23 11.35
C VAL A 96 -8.71 23.63 10.96
N GLU A 97 -9.25 24.10 9.85
CA GLU A 97 -9.13 25.48 9.41
C GLU A 97 -10.33 26.26 9.95
N CYS A 98 -10.09 27.29 10.76
CA CYS A 98 -11.16 28.18 11.22
C CYS A 98 -11.81 28.92 10.04
N SER A 99 -13.06 29.37 10.21
CA SER A 99 -13.79 30.20 9.22
C SER A 99 -12.98 31.36 8.68
N ASP A 100 -12.19 31.98 9.54
CA ASP A 100 -11.44 33.20 9.25
C ASP A 100 -10.14 32.90 8.50
N SER A 101 -9.83 31.61 8.26
CA SER A 101 -8.59 31.07 7.65
C SER A 101 -7.27 31.52 8.29
N LYS A 102 -7.30 32.39 9.31
CA LYS A 102 -6.15 32.92 10.06
C LYS A 102 -5.57 31.93 11.05
N GLN A 103 -6.39 30.99 11.51
CA GLN A 103 -6.03 30.06 12.57
C GLN A 103 -6.30 28.63 12.13
N TRP A 104 -5.35 27.76 12.46
CA TRP A 104 -5.40 26.34 12.18
C TRP A 104 -5.22 25.57 13.48
N GLY A 105 -6.10 24.62 13.73
CA GLY A 105 -6.00 23.63 14.79
C GLY A 105 -5.64 22.26 14.22
N TYR A 106 -5.22 21.35 15.09
CA TYR A 106 -5.01 19.95 14.71
C TYR A 106 -5.36 19.01 15.86
N TYR A 107 -5.83 17.82 15.50
CA TYR A 107 -5.99 16.70 16.43
C TYR A 107 -4.88 15.67 16.20
N THR A 108 -4.33 15.18 17.30
CA THR A 108 -3.13 14.33 17.31
C THR A 108 -3.39 12.97 17.93
N SER A 109 -4.35 12.88 18.85
CA SER A 109 -4.71 11.61 19.51
C SER A 109 -5.94 10.97 18.89
N LYS A 110 -6.03 9.64 18.99
CA LYS A 110 -7.27 8.91 18.69
C LYS A 110 -8.39 9.33 19.65
N GLU A 111 -8.06 9.56 20.92
CA GLU A 111 -9.05 9.94 21.94
C GLU A 111 -9.68 11.31 21.62
N GLU A 112 -8.86 12.26 21.15
CA GLU A 112 -9.33 13.56 20.68
C GLU A 112 -10.27 13.41 19.47
N LEU A 113 -9.96 12.49 18.55
CA LEU A 113 -10.82 12.19 17.41
C LEU A 113 -12.15 11.56 17.86
N ASP A 114 -12.12 10.64 18.82
CA ASP A 114 -13.30 9.99 19.37
C ASP A 114 -14.20 10.99 20.12
N ALA A 115 -13.60 11.89 20.90
CA ALA A 115 -14.29 12.98 21.57
C ALA A 115 -14.94 13.95 20.56
N PHE A 116 -14.21 14.31 19.49
CA PHE A 116 -14.71 15.15 18.42
C PHE A 116 -15.90 14.50 17.67
N MET A 117 -15.81 13.20 17.41
CA MET A 117 -16.89 12.41 16.83
C MET A 117 -18.14 12.36 17.71
N GLY A 118 -17.96 12.31 19.02
CA GLY A 118 -19.01 12.35 20.02
C GLY A 118 -19.66 13.73 20.17
N SER A 119 -18.89 14.82 20.00
CA SER A 119 -19.42 16.18 20.13
C SER A 119 -20.24 16.67 18.92
N LEU A 120 -20.08 16.03 17.75
CA LEU A 120 -20.83 16.37 16.54
C LEU A 120 -22.33 16.07 16.68
N ASN A 121 -23.18 17.07 16.45
CA ASN A 121 -24.62 16.94 16.57
C ASN A 121 -25.22 16.26 15.31
N PRO A 122 -25.84 15.08 15.44
CA PRO A 122 -26.41 14.36 14.31
C PRO A 122 -27.64 15.04 13.69
N LYS A 123 -28.23 16.05 14.36
CA LYS A 123 -29.42 16.77 13.86
C LYS A 123 -29.10 17.90 12.88
N GLY A 124 -27.87 18.41 12.85
CA GLY A 124 -27.49 19.47 11.91
C GLY A 124 -27.18 18.89 10.53
N GLU A 125 -27.69 19.48 9.44
CA GLU A 125 -27.40 18.98 8.09
C GLU A 125 -25.89 18.97 7.78
N ARG A 126 -25.20 20.06 8.16
CA ARG A 126 -23.75 20.21 7.98
C ARG A 126 -22.95 19.27 8.88
N GLU A 127 -23.22 19.29 10.18
CA GLU A 127 -22.54 18.44 11.16
C GLU A 127 -22.80 16.95 10.90
N GLY A 128 -24.01 16.59 10.49
CA GLY A 128 -24.39 15.24 10.09
C GLY A 128 -23.68 14.78 8.82
N ALA A 129 -23.56 15.66 7.81
CA ALA A 129 -22.78 15.36 6.60
C ALA A 129 -21.29 15.17 6.92
N LEU A 130 -20.71 16.07 7.74
CA LEU A 130 -19.34 15.98 8.21
C LEU A 130 -19.11 14.70 9.00
N LYS A 131 -20.02 14.36 9.93
CA LYS A 131 -19.95 13.13 10.72
C LYS A 131 -19.97 11.88 9.84
N ARG A 132 -20.88 11.81 8.86
CA ARG A 132 -20.93 10.70 7.89
C ARG A 132 -19.65 10.57 7.07
N GLN A 133 -19.04 11.68 6.68
CA GLN A 133 -17.75 11.65 6.00
C GLN A 133 -16.65 11.19 6.95
N LEU A 134 -16.60 11.72 8.17
CA LEU A 134 -15.62 11.30 9.18
C LEU A 134 -15.74 9.81 9.50
N GLU A 135 -16.95 9.25 9.62
CA GLU A 135 -17.18 7.82 9.85
C GLU A 135 -16.57 6.96 8.75
N LYS A 136 -16.71 7.37 7.47
CA LYS A 136 -16.09 6.66 6.34
C LYS A 136 -14.58 6.65 6.42
N TYR A 137 -13.98 7.77 6.85
CA TYR A 137 -12.54 7.91 6.97
C TYR A 137 -11.99 7.50 8.34
N TYR A 138 -12.84 7.19 9.31
CA TYR A 138 -12.47 7.00 10.72
C TYR A 138 -11.38 5.94 10.88
N SER A 139 -11.56 4.77 10.27
CA SER A 139 -10.59 3.66 10.32
C SER A 139 -9.21 4.06 9.76
N ARG A 140 -9.19 4.89 8.71
CA ARG A 140 -7.97 5.39 8.08
C ARG A 140 -7.29 6.44 8.95
N ILE A 141 -8.07 7.38 9.49
CA ILE A 141 -7.58 8.46 10.36
C ILE A 141 -7.04 7.86 11.67
N SER A 142 -7.78 6.93 12.30
CA SER A 142 -7.36 6.27 13.53
C SER A 142 -6.06 5.48 13.36
N ALA A 143 -5.93 4.74 12.25
CA ALA A 143 -4.71 4.00 11.96
C ALA A 143 -3.52 4.94 11.72
N ALA A 144 -3.74 6.07 11.03
CA ALA A 144 -2.69 7.05 10.78
C ALA A 144 -2.23 7.78 12.05
N LEU A 145 -3.15 8.18 12.92
CA LEU A 145 -2.86 8.80 14.23
C LEU A 145 -2.09 7.82 15.14
N GLN A 146 -2.53 6.57 15.22
CA GLN A 146 -1.85 5.53 16.00
C GLN A 146 -0.46 5.19 15.45
N LYS A 147 -0.32 5.14 14.13
CA LYS A 147 1.00 4.94 13.50
C LYS A 147 1.94 6.09 13.86
N ARG A 148 1.48 7.33 13.69
CA ARG A 148 2.29 8.51 14.00
C ARG A 148 2.71 8.57 15.46
N SER A 149 1.79 8.30 16.39
CA SER A 149 2.12 8.28 17.82
C SER A 149 3.18 7.23 18.16
N ARG A 150 3.11 6.03 17.55
CA ARG A 150 4.17 5.01 17.67
C ARG A 150 5.50 5.48 17.06
N ASP A 151 5.46 6.05 15.86
CA ASP A 151 6.67 6.55 15.17
C ASP A 151 7.36 7.67 15.97
N ILE A 152 6.58 8.56 16.59
CA ILE A 152 7.09 9.61 17.48
C ILE A 152 7.73 8.97 18.70
N ALA A 153 7.04 8.05 19.39
CA ALA A 153 7.59 7.37 20.57
C ALA A 153 8.88 6.59 20.24
N GLN A 154 8.95 5.93 19.09
CA GLN A 154 10.16 5.25 18.62
C GLN A 154 11.31 6.22 18.34
N LYS A 155 11.03 7.36 17.69
CA LYS A 155 12.05 8.40 17.45
C LYS A 155 12.57 8.96 18.76
N THR A 156 11.67 9.27 19.70
CA THR A 156 12.06 9.77 21.03
C THR A 156 12.89 8.73 21.80
N LEU A 157 12.54 7.45 21.75
CA LEU A 157 13.34 6.38 22.37
C LEU A 157 14.72 6.23 21.72
N LEU A 158 14.80 6.31 20.39
CA LEU A 158 16.08 6.25 19.68
C LEU A 158 16.95 7.44 20.05
N GLU A 159 16.39 8.65 20.03
CA GLU A 159 17.05 9.88 20.47
C GLU A 159 17.55 9.73 21.91
N GLU A 160 16.69 9.32 22.84
CA GLU A 160 17.06 9.06 24.24
C GLU A 160 18.16 7.99 24.36
N SER A 161 18.13 6.93 23.55
CA SER A 161 19.17 5.89 23.55
C SER A 161 20.51 6.39 23.03
N VAL A 162 20.51 7.28 22.02
CA VAL A 162 21.71 7.95 21.50
C VAL A 162 22.29 8.87 22.58
N LEU A 163 21.43 9.65 23.25
CA LEU A 163 21.80 10.47 24.40
C LEU A 163 22.40 9.64 25.55
N ARG A 164 21.81 8.49 25.90
CA ARG A 164 22.34 7.60 26.94
C ARG A 164 23.69 6.99 26.55
N ARG A 165 23.88 6.59 25.29
CA ARG A 165 25.19 6.09 24.80
C ARG A 165 26.28 7.16 24.84
N SER A 166 25.93 8.44 24.72
CA SER A 166 26.90 9.54 24.76
C SER A 166 27.30 9.97 26.18
N THR A 167 26.66 9.49 27.24
CA THR A 167 26.97 9.91 28.63
C THR A 167 28.29 9.36 29.20
N ARG A 168 28.91 8.36 28.58
CA ARG A 168 30.23 7.84 29.02
C ARG A 168 31.41 8.71 28.60
N VAL A 169 31.20 9.64 27.66
CA VAL A 169 32.16 10.67 27.27
C VAL A 169 31.50 12.00 27.58
N ARG A 170 31.96 12.67 28.64
CA ARG A 170 31.47 13.98 29.08
C ARG A 170 31.92 15.09 28.11
N ALA A 171 31.63 14.94 26.82
CA ALA A 171 31.70 16.04 25.88
C ALA A 171 30.33 16.71 25.91
N GLN A 172 30.31 18.00 26.25
CA GLN A 172 29.18 18.87 25.93
C GLN A 172 28.77 18.62 24.47
N PRO A 173 27.48 18.68 24.09
CA PRO A 173 27.07 18.61 22.70
C PRO A 173 27.87 19.65 21.93
N ARG A 174 28.96 19.24 21.29
CA ARG A 174 29.69 20.14 20.41
C ARG A 174 28.73 20.35 19.27
N ASP A 175 28.34 21.60 19.07
CA ASP A 175 27.63 22.03 17.87
C ASP A 175 28.29 21.32 16.69
N SER A 176 27.53 20.43 16.05
CA SER A 176 28.03 19.72 14.88
C SER A 176 28.51 20.78 13.89
N PRO A 177 29.74 20.73 13.36
CA PRO A 177 30.22 21.69 12.37
C PRO A 177 29.26 21.79 11.17
N ALA A 178 28.55 20.69 10.89
CA ALA A 178 27.51 20.63 9.87
C ALA A 178 26.27 21.49 10.20
N MET A 179 26.01 21.84 11.47
CA MET A 179 24.89 22.68 11.92
C MET A 179 25.31 24.13 12.24
N ALA A 180 26.56 24.50 11.98
CA ALA A 180 27.09 25.85 12.25
C ALA A 180 26.31 26.95 11.51
N PHE A 181 25.70 26.63 10.37
CA PHE A 181 24.89 27.55 9.57
C PHE A 181 23.61 28.02 10.28
N LEU A 182 23.08 27.25 11.24
CA LEU A 182 21.90 27.66 12.02
C LEU A 182 22.20 28.79 13.02
N ARG A 183 23.48 29.03 13.30
CA ARG A 183 23.95 30.09 14.21
C ARG A 183 24.41 31.34 13.45
N TYR A 184 24.39 31.32 12.11
CA TYR A 184 24.76 32.49 11.32
C TYR A 184 23.71 33.59 11.52
N ILE A 185 24.14 34.70 12.11
CA ILE A 185 23.35 35.92 12.23
C ILE A 185 24.05 36.97 11.36
N ASN A 186 23.29 37.56 10.43
CA ASN A 186 23.82 38.56 9.52
C ASN A 186 24.01 39.90 10.25
N LYS A 187 25.26 40.20 10.62
CA LYS A 187 25.64 41.39 11.39
C LYS A 187 25.59 42.72 10.61
N TRP A 188 25.26 42.69 9.32
CA TRP A 188 25.23 43.89 8.46
C TRP A 188 23.91 44.68 8.54
N LYS A 189 23.02 44.29 9.45
CA LYS A 189 21.67 44.85 9.66
C LYS A 189 21.44 45.20 11.14
N GLU A 190 22.50 45.46 11.89
CA GLU A 190 22.39 46.07 13.21
C GLU A 190 22.66 47.57 13.03
N ASP A 191 21.59 48.37 13.18
CA ASP A 191 21.63 49.83 13.30
C ASP A 191 22.25 50.26 14.64
#